data_AF-A0A8S4G5P6-F1
#
_entry.id   AF-A0A8S4G5P6-F1
#
_cell.length_a   1.000
_cell.length_b   1.000
_cell.length_c   1.000
_cell.angle_alpha   90.00
_cell.angle_beta   90.00
_cell.angle_gamma   90.00
#
_symmetry.space_group_name_H-M   'P 1'
#
loop_
_entity.id
_entity.type
_entity.pdbx_description
1 polymer ?
#
loop_
_entity_poly.entity_id
_entity_poly.type
_entity_poly.pdbx_seq_one_letter_code
_entity_poly.pdbx_strand_id
1 'polypeptide(L)'
;MFSKFVIFAILILIPAWIVYKYNNTKPPELPEVNLEEWWGPGERKPDDTSVRSFRIEWSKEMISDLRRRLTNHRPLTPPLEGIAHQYGFNTATLQPILDFWRDEYDFEARLEYLNKFPQYKTKIQGLDIHFLWVKPKAFRLGILTLKMFNLCCNIFKILAIIFVYSDPAVLHRRFSSDYVDGQIDVQESGQWKKTW
;
A
#
# COMPACT_ATOMS: atom_id res chain seq x y z
N MET A 1 -47.94 -47.31 1.99
CA MET A 1 -46.54 -47.71 2.23
C MET A 1 -45.54 -46.62 1.86
N PHE A 2 -45.67 -46.01 0.67
CA PHE A 2 -44.77 -44.97 0.14
C PHE A 2 -44.57 -43.73 1.05
N SER A 3 -45.63 -43.23 1.68
CA SER A 3 -45.57 -42.04 2.57
C SER A 3 -44.65 -42.22 3.79
N LYS A 4 -44.57 -43.42 4.37
CA LYS A 4 -43.69 -43.69 5.53
C LYS A 4 -42.21 -43.70 5.15
N PHE A 5 -41.87 -44.12 3.93
CA PHE A 5 -40.50 -44.09 3.41
C PHE A 5 -40.03 -42.65 3.12
N VAL A 6 -40.92 -41.81 2.60
CA VAL A 6 -40.61 -40.38 2.35
C VAL A 6 -40.33 -39.65 3.67
N ILE A 7 -41.14 -39.88 4.71
CA ILE A 7 -40.94 -39.27 6.02
C ILE A 7 -39.59 -39.71 6.63
N PHE A 8 -39.24 -40.99 6.52
CA PHE A 8 -37.97 -41.50 7.03
C PHE A 8 -36.75 -40.94 6.28
N ALA A 9 -36.83 -40.80 4.95
CA ALA A 9 -35.77 -40.20 4.16
C ALA A 9 -35.55 -38.71 4.53
N ILE A 10 -36.62 -37.95 4.74
CA ILE A 10 -36.53 -36.55 5.17
C ILE A 10 -35.88 -36.43 6.56
N LEU A 11 -36.24 -37.31 7.50
CA LEU A 11 -35.67 -37.35 8.85
C LEU A 11 -34.17 -37.68 8.88
N ILE A 12 -33.61 -38.24 7.82
CA ILE A 12 -32.16 -38.50 7.71
C ILE A 12 -31.47 -37.39 6.92
N LEU A 13 -32.06 -37.00 5.78
CA LEU A 13 -31.45 -36.04 4.86
C LEU A 13 -31.40 -34.63 5.44
N ILE A 14 -32.41 -34.20 6.21
CA ILE A 14 -32.39 -32.87 6.84
C ILE A 14 -31.29 -32.77 7.91
N PRO A 15 -31.17 -33.69 8.89
CA PRO A 15 -30.07 -33.65 9.85
C PRO A 15 -28.70 -33.82 9.18
N ALA A 16 -28.59 -34.70 8.19
CA ALA A 16 -27.35 -34.86 7.43
C ALA A 16 -26.97 -33.57 6.70
N TRP A 17 -27.93 -32.88 6.10
CA TRP A 17 -27.72 -31.57 5.47
C TRP A 17 -27.36 -30.47 6.49
N ILE A 18 -27.99 -30.47 7.68
CA ILE A 18 -27.65 -29.54 8.77
C ILE A 18 -26.22 -29.78 9.27
N VAL A 19 -25.82 -31.03 9.49
CA VAL A 19 -24.46 -31.40 9.91
C VAL A 19 -23.45 -31.06 8.81
N TYR A 20 -23.77 -31.37 7.55
CA TYR A 20 -22.93 -31.00 6.39
C TYR A 20 -22.75 -29.48 6.30
N LYS A 21 -23.84 -28.72 6.42
CA LYS A 21 -23.79 -27.26 6.42
C LYS A 21 -22.95 -26.77 7.60
N TYR A 22 -23.22 -27.23 8.81
CA TYR A 22 -22.49 -26.85 10.02
C TYR A 22 -20.99 -27.12 9.92
N ASN A 23 -20.58 -28.29 9.41
CA ASN A 23 -19.17 -28.63 9.24
C ASN A 23 -18.46 -27.81 8.16
N ASN A 24 -19.18 -27.40 7.12
CA ASN A 24 -18.64 -26.58 6.02
C ASN A 24 -18.77 -25.06 6.24
N THR A 25 -19.58 -24.63 7.21
CA THR A 25 -19.79 -23.21 7.54
C THR A 25 -19.36 -22.86 8.95
N LYS A 26 -18.78 -23.78 9.72
CA LYS A 26 -18.20 -23.44 11.03
C LYS A 26 -17.10 -22.40 10.81
N PRO A 27 -17.14 -21.26 11.51
CA PRO A 27 -16.00 -20.37 11.54
C PRO A 27 -14.76 -21.16 11.96
N PRO A 28 -13.59 -20.92 11.34
CA PRO A 28 -12.37 -21.50 11.84
C PRO A 28 -12.17 -21.10 13.31
N GLU A 29 -11.52 -21.96 14.08
CA GLU A 29 -11.12 -21.60 15.43
C GLU A 29 -10.23 -20.35 15.38
N LEU A 30 -10.42 -19.44 16.34
CA LEU A 30 -9.62 -18.24 16.40
C LEU A 30 -8.16 -18.63 16.64
N PRO A 31 -7.20 -18.10 15.87
CA PRO A 31 -5.80 -18.36 16.12
C PRO A 31 -5.42 -17.82 17.50
N GLU A 32 -4.59 -18.57 18.22
CA GLU A 32 -3.95 -18.06 19.44
C GLU A 32 -2.96 -16.95 19.06
N VAL A 33 -3.21 -15.73 19.52
CA VAL A 33 -2.37 -14.57 19.20
C VAL A 33 -1.24 -14.48 20.21
N ASN A 34 -0.03 -14.82 19.79
CA ASN A 34 1.18 -14.63 20.59
C ASN A 34 1.69 -13.19 20.47
N LEU A 35 1.45 -12.37 21.50
CA LEU A 35 1.91 -10.98 21.54
C LEU A 35 3.43 -10.83 21.72
N GLU A 36 4.11 -11.91 22.08
CA GLU A 36 5.53 -11.94 22.46
C GLU A 36 6.38 -12.73 21.45
N GLU A 37 5.81 -12.99 20.27
CA GLU A 37 6.50 -13.68 19.19
C GLU A 37 7.71 -12.90 18.71
N TRP A 38 8.80 -13.60 18.40
CA TRP A 38 10.07 -13.03 17.98
C TRP A 38 10.27 -13.23 16.48
N TRP A 39 10.45 -12.12 15.76
CA TRP A 39 10.61 -12.11 14.30
C TRP A 39 12.03 -11.72 13.85
N GLY A 40 12.92 -11.43 14.79
CA GLY A 40 14.32 -11.12 14.53
C GLY A 40 15.17 -12.36 14.25
N PRO A 41 16.38 -12.19 13.71
CA PRO A 41 17.30 -13.31 13.50
C PRO A 41 17.81 -13.88 14.83
N GLY A 42 17.81 -15.20 14.96
CA GLY A 42 18.36 -15.92 16.12
C GLY A 42 17.46 -15.90 17.35
N GLU A 43 18.04 -16.19 18.52
CA GLU A 43 17.31 -16.22 19.78
C GLU A 43 16.78 -14.84 20.19
N ARG A 44 15.67 -14.84 20.95
CA ARG A 44 15.05 -13.63 21.48
C ARG A 44 16.06 -12.85 22.33
N LYS A 45 16.24 -11.58 21.99
CA LYS A 45 17.02 -10.62 22.77
C LYS A 45 16.11 -9.50 23.25
N PRO A 46 16.44 -8.84 24.38
CA PRO A 46 15.76 -7.61 24.76
C PRO A 46 15.89 -6.59 23.63
N ASP A 47 14.74 -6.03 23.21
CA ASP A 47 14.74 -4.97 22.23
C ASP A 47 15.24 -3.66 22.85
N ASP A 48 15.98 -2.89 22.06
CA ASP A 48 16.22 -1.49 22.39
C ASP A 48 14.93 -0.70 22.11
N THR A 49 14.31 -0.22 23.18
CA THR A 49 13.04 0.53 23.14
C THR A 49 13.22 1.99 22.72
N SER A 50 14.46 2.43 22.44
CA SER A 50 14.74 3.78 22.00
C SER A 50 14.16 4.06 20.60
N VAL A 51 13.60 5.26 20.45
CA VAL A 51 13.15 5.78 19.16
C VAL A 51 14.30 6.59 18.55
N ARG A 52 14.89 6.08 17.46
CA ARG A 52 16.01 6.71 16.77
C ARG A 52 15.56 7.45 15.52
N SER A 53 16.16 8.62 15.27
CA SER A 53 15.94 9.35 14.03
C SER A 53 16.44 8.54 12.83
N PHE A 54 15.70 8.59 11.72
CA PHE A 54 16.09 7.97 10.48
C PHE A 54 16.08 9.01 9.35
N ARG A 55 17.07 8.93 8.47
CA ARG A 55 17.16 9.74 7.26
C ARG A 55 17.35 8.79 6.09
N ILE A 56 16.58 9.00 5.02
CA ILE A 56 16.76 8.24 3.79
C ILE A 56 18.00 8.76 3.09
N GLU A 57 18.86 7.85 2.66
CA GLU A 57 20.07 8.16 1.91
C GLU A 57 20.18 7.21 0.72
N TRP A 58 20.52 7.76 -0.43
CA TRP A 58 20.76 7.02 -1.67
C TRP A 58 22.17 7.34 -2.14
N SER A 59 23.02 6.32 -2.23
CA SER A 59 24.39 6.52 -2.68
C SER A 59 24.43 6.79 -4.19
N LYS A 60 25.45 7.53 -4.64
CA LYS A 60 25.65 7.79 -6.07
C LYS A 60 25.88 6.50 -6.85
N GLU A 61 26.50 5.51 -6.21
CA GLU A 61 26.77 4.17 -6.75
C GLU A 61 25.46 3.40 -6.96
N MET A 62 24.49 3.52 -6.06
CA MET A 62 23.19 2.87 -6.22
C MET A 62 22.40 3.48 -7.37
N ILE A 63 22.42 4.81 -7.50
CA ILE A 63 21.73 5.52 -8.60
C ILE A 63 22.42 5.22 -9.94
N SER A 64 23.76 5.18 -9.99
CA SER A 64 24.49 4.83 -11.19
C SER A 64 24.27 3.37 -11.59
N ASP A 65 24.21 2.45 -10.63
CA ASP A 65 23.86 1.05 -10.88
C ASP A 65 22.43 0.91 -11.44
N LEU A 66 21.47 1.66 -10.88
CA LEU A 66 20.09 1.70 -11.39
C LEU A 66 20.06 2.18 -12.85
N ARG A 67 20.70 3.32 -13.15
CA ARG A 67 20.77 3.85 -14.52
C ARG A 67 21.43 2.87 -15.49
N ARG A 68 22.49 2.19 -15.05
CA ARG A 68 23.15 1.14 -15.84
C ARG A 68 22.23 -0.04 -16.12
N ARG A 69 21.43 -0.50 -15.15
CA ARG A 69 20.45 -1.58 -15.36
C ARG A 69 19.31 -1.16 -16.29
N LEU A 70 18.82 0.08 -16.15
CA LEU A 70 17.83 0.65 -17.05
C LEU A 70 18.37 0.84 -18.48
N THR A 71 19.67 1.05 -18.64
CA THR A 71 20.27 1.14 -19.99
C THR A 71 20.45 -0.24 -20.62
N ASN A 72 20.78 -1.25 -19.81
CA ASN A 72 21.13 -2.61 -20.27
C ASN A 72 19.98 -3.61 -20.12
N HIS A 73 18.72 -3.15 -20.12
CA HIS A 73 17.59 -4.06 -20.09
C HIS A 73 17.47 -4.81 -21.43
N ARG A 74 16.81 -5.99 -21.40
CA ARG A 74 16.52 -6.74 -22.63
C ARG A 74 15.54 -5.97 -23.51
N PRO A 75 15.65 -6.02 -24.85
CA PRO A 75 14.68 -5.39 -25.75
C PRO A 75 13.25 -5.81 -25.42
N LEU A 76 12.32 -4.84 -25.44
CA LEU A 76 10.91 -5.08 -25.16
C LEU A 76 10.22 -5.69 -26.38
N THR A 77 9.38 -6.69 -26.17
CA THR A 77 8.54 -7.27 -27.24
C THR A 77 7.47 -6.25 -27.66
N PRO A 78 7.26 -6.02 -28.96
CA PRO A 78 6.18 -5.16 -29.44
C PRO A 78 4.80 -5.61 -28.93
N PRO A 79 3.91 -4.68 -28.55
CA PRO A 79 2.57 -5.04 -28.08
C PRO A 79 1.68 -5.44 -29.26
N LEU A 80 0.58 -6.16 -28.98
CA LEU A 80 -0.46 -6.34 -29.99
C LEU A 80 -1.16 -5.01 -30.28
N GLU A 81 -1.69 -4.86 -31.48
CA GLU A 81 -2.38 -3.64 -31.91
C GLU A 81 -3.73 -3.48 -31.22
N GLY A 82 -4.06 -2.26 -30.77
CA GLY A 82 -5.39 -1.92 -30.24
C GLY A 82 -5.75 -2.47 -28.84
N ILE A 83 -4.90 -3.26 -28.19
CA ILE A 83 -5.24 -3.95 -26.92
C ILE A 83 -4.92 -3.16 -25.63
N ALA A 84 -4.37 -1.95 -25.74
CA ALA A 84 -3.94 -1.11 -24.61
C ALA A 84 -3.24 -1.96 -23.51
N HIS A 85 -3.83 -2.07 -22.31
CA HIS A 85 -3.28 -2.80 -21.16
C HIS A 85 -3.99 -4.14 -20.85
N GLN A 86 -4.80 -4.68 -21.77
CA GLN A 86 -5.62 -5.87 -21.51
C GLN A 86 -4.80 -7.14 -21.24
N TYR A 87 -3.60 -7.22 -21.79
CA TYR A 87 -2.67 -8.36 -21.61
C TYR A 87 -1.54 -8.04 -20.62
N GLY A 88 -1.77 -7.07 -19.73
CA GLY A 88 -0.77 -6.56 -18.80
C GLY A 88 -0.16 -5.25 -19.27
N PHE A 89 1.04 -4.94 -18.80
CA PHE A 89 1.63 -3.63 -19.05
C PHE A 89 2.07 -3.49 -20.51
N ASN A 90 1.52 -2.49 -21.21
CA ASN A 90 1.83 -2.24 -22.60
C ASN A 90 3.28 -1.77 -22.76
N THR A 91 4.05 -2.43 -23.62
CA THR A 91 5.48 -2.12 -23.84
C THR A 91 5.71 -0.79 -24.53
N ALA A 92 4.77 -0.31 -25.36
CA ALA A 92 4.82 1.05 -25.91
C ALA A 92 4.67 2.13 -24.82
N THR A 93 3.88 1.86 -23.78
CA THR A 93 3.77 2.76 -22.61
C THR A 93 4.99 2.63 -21.67
N LEU A 94 5.62 1.46 -21.62
CA LEU A 94 6.76 1.21 -20.73
C LEU A 94 8.02 1.97 -21.18
N GLN A 95 8.25 2.05 -22.49
CA GLN A 95 9.46 2.67 -23.04
C GLN A 95 9.67 4.13 -22.56
N PRO A 96 8.68 5.05 -22.68
CA PRO A 96 8.80 6.39 -22.11
C PRO A 96 9.05 6.44 -20.60
N ILE A 97 8.54 5.47 -19.84
CA ILE A 97 8.76 5.41 -18.38
C ILE A 97 10.22 5.05 -18.08
N LEU A 98 10.78 4.09 -18.83
CA LEU A 98 12.18 3.71 -18.68
C LEU A 98 13.11 4.87 -19.05
N ASP A 99 12.81 5.58 -20.14
CA ASP A 99 13.58 6.74 -20.58
C ASP A 99 13.52 7.87 -19.53
N PHE A 100 12.33 8.14 -18.98
CA PHE A 100 12.17 9.13 -17.91
C PHE A 100 12.99 8.78 -16.66
N TRP A 101 12.92 7.54 -16.18
CA TRP A 101 13.68 7.11 -14.99
C TRP A 101 15.19 7.11 -15.21
N ARG A 102 15.63 6.81 -16.44
CA ARG A 102 17.05 6.80 -16.80
C ARG A 102 17.61 8.22 -16.86
N ASP A 103 16.93 9.12 -17.56
CA ASP A 103 17.52 10.39 -18.02
C ASP A 103 16.92 11.62 -17.33
N GLU A 104 15.61 11.64 -17.07
CA GLU A 104 14.90 12.85 -16.63
C GLU A 104 14.62 12.89 -15.12
N TYR A 105 14.61 11.74 -14.44
CA TYR A 105 14.21 11.68 -13.04
C TYR A 105 15.28 12.26 -12.09
N ASP A 106 14.88 13.30 -11.35
CA ASP A 106 15.71 13.93 -10.34
C ASP A 106 15.62 13.21 -8.99
N PHE A 107 16.56 12.29 -8.77
CA PHE A 107 16.69 11.54 -7.53
C PHE A 107 17.08 12.42 -6.33
N GLU A 108 17.83 13.50 -6.54
CA GLU A 108 18.28 14.37 -5.45
C GLU A 108 17.11 15.21 -4.93
N ALA A 109 16.34 15.82 -5.84
CA ALA A 109 15.11 16.52 -5.48
C ALA A 109 14.11 15.59 -4.78
N ARG A 110 14.01 14.33 -5.23
CA ARG A 110 13.14 13.35 -4.57
C ARG A 110 13.62 12.99 -3.18
N LEU A 111 14.92 12.78 -3.00
CA LEU A 111 15.51 12.45 -1.72
C LEU A 111 15.30 13.59 -0.71
N GLU A 112 15.46 14.84 -1.16
CA GLU A 112 15.15 16.01 -0.35
C GLU A 112 13.67 16.02 0.06
N TYR A 113 12.77 15.84 -0.90
CA TYR A 113 11.33 15.80 -0.65
C TYR A 113 10.94 14.73 0.39
N LEU A 114 11.49 13.51 0.27
CA LEU A 114 11.25 12.43 1.22
C LEU A 114 11.73 12.77 2.64
N ASN A 115 12.87 13.42 2.75
CA ASN A 115 13.47 13.80 4.03
C ASN A 115 12.92 15.10 4.64
N LYS A 116 11.95 15.76 3.99
CA LYS A 116 11.25 16.92 4.58
C LYS A 116 10.47 16.55 5.85
N PHE A 117 10.05 15.29 5.96
CA PHE A 117 9.26 14.81 7.08
C PHE A 117 10.14 14.08 8.10
N PRO A 118 9.93 14.32 9.41
CA PRO A 118 10.62 13.56 10.45
C PRO A 118 10.30 12.07 10.37
N GLN A 119 11.36 11.27 10.28
CA GLN A 119 11.32 9.82 10.14
C GLN A 119 12.07 9.18 11.30
N TYR A 120 11.59 8.03 11.73
CA TYR A 120 12.09 7.34 12.91
C TYR A 120 12.13 5.84 12.69
N LYS A 121 12.99 5.16 13.44
CA LYS A 121 13.01 3.71 13.58
C LYS A 121 12.97 3.34 15.05
N THR A 122 12.33 2.22 15.34
CA THR A 122 12.37 1.58 16.66
C THR A 122 12.41 0.07 16.47
N LYS A 123 12.88 -0.66 17.48
CA LYS A 123 12.91 -2.12 17.43
C LYS A 123 11.66 -2.69 18.10
N ILE A 124 10.94 -3.55 17.40
CA ILE A 124 9.77 -4.27 17.92
C ILE A 124 9.89 -5.73 17.51
N GLN A 125 9.91 -6.62 18.50
CA GLN A 125 9.99 -8.07 18.32
C GLN A 125 11.18 -8.50 17.43
N GLY A 126 12.33 -7.83 17.59
CA GLY A 126 13.54 -8.10 16.83
C GLY A 126 13.61 -7.47 15.44
N LEU A 127 12.59 -6.73 15.01
CA LEU A 127 12.53 -6.05 13.71
C LEU A 127 12.68 -4.53 13.85
N ASP A 128 13.36 -3.94 12.88
CA ASP A 128 13.44 -2.48 12.75
C ASP A 128 12.23 -1.92 12.03
N ILE A 129 11.34 -1.28 12.79
CA ILE A 129 10.10 -0.69 12.27
C ILE A 129 10.33 0.78 11.95
N HIS A 130 10.17 1.13 10.68
CA HIS A 130 10.26 2.52 10.20
C HIS A 130 8.89 3.20 10.19
N PHE A 131 8.81 4.43 10.71
CA PHE A 131 7.58 5.22 10.71
C PHE A 131 7.85 6.71 10.56
N LEU A 132 6.83 7.43 10.08
CA LEU A 132 6.80 8.90 10.08
C LEU A 132 5.98 9.37 11.27
N TRP A 133 6.45 10.43 11.91
CA TRP A 133 5.72 11.06 13.00
C TRP A 133 5.70 12.57 12.81
N VAL A 134 4.53 13.10 12.46
CA VAL A 134 4.34 14.52 12.12
C VAL A 134 3.27 15.10 13.03
N LYS A 135 3.62 16.14 13.77
CA LYS A 135 2.69 16.87 14.65
C LYS A 135 2.13 18.08 13.90
N PRO A 136 0.80 18.23 13.76
CA PRO A 136 0.22 19.43 13.15
C PRO A 136 0.42 20.65 14.07
N LYS A 137 0.56 21.85 13.48
CA LYS A 137 0.71 23.10 14.24
C LYS A 137 -0.56 23.52 14.99
N ALA A 138 -1.74 23.15 14.46
CA ALA A 138 -3.03 23.49 15.06
C ALA A 138 -3.45 22.43 16.09
N PHE A 139 -2.89 22.53 17.29
CA PHE A 139 -3.27 21.69 18.43
C PHE A 139 -4.62 22.16 18.99
N ARG A 140 -5.75 21.78 18.37
CA ARG A 140 -7.06 21.97 19.00
C ARG A 140 -7.71 20.68 19.51
N LEU A 141 -7.39 19.52 18.94
CA LEU A 141 -7.90 18.22 19.37
C LEU A 141 -6.76 17.20 19.26
N GLY A 142 -6.38 16.58 20.39
CA GLY A 142 -5.30 15.61 20.50
C GLY A 142 -5.63 14.24 19.89
N ILE A 143 -6.04 14.21 18.62
CA ILE A 143 -6.39 12.99 17.91
C ILE A 143 -5.11 12.36 17.36
N LEU A 144 -4.83 11.13 17.79
CA LEU A 144 -3.76 10.31 17.22
C LEU A 144 -4.33 9.41 16.11
N THR A 145 -3.79 9.53 14.90
CA THR A 145 -4.17 8.69 13.77
C THR A 145 -3.02 7.76 13.39
N LEU A 146 -3.27 6.44 13.40
CA LEU A 146 -2.36 5.45 12.81
C LEU A 146 -2.85 5.11 11.41
N LYS A 147 -1.97 5.25 10.42
CA LYS A 147 -2.30 4.93 9.03
C LYS A 147 -1.38 3.83 8.52
N MET A 148 -1.94 2.65 8.29
CA MET A 148 -1.26 1.51 7.70
C MET A 148 -1.37 1.54 6.17
N PHE A 149 -0.35 1.06 5.48
CA PHE A 149 -0.32 0.99 4.01
C PHE A 149 0.10 -0.40 3.56
N ASN A 150 -0.61 -0.92 2.55
CA ASN A 150 -0.42 -2.26 2.01
C ASN A 150 0.43 -2.24 0.73
N LEU A 151 0.99 -3.40 0.41
CA LEU A 151 2.12 -3.63 -0.51
C LEU A 151 2.09 -2.97 -1.90
N CYS A 152 0.95 -2.53 -2.43
CA CYS A 152 0.91 -1.82 -3.72
C CYS A 152 1.07 -0.29 -3.61
N CYS A 153 1.15 0.26 -2.39
CA CYS A 153 1.20 1.69 -2.16
C CYS A 153 2.46 2.06 -1.37
N ASN A 154 3.47 2.56 -2.08
CA ASN A 154 4.67 3.12 -1.45
C ASN A 154 4.33 4.33 -0.56
N ILE A 155 5.26 4.62 0.35
CA ILE A 155 5.25 5.74 1.31
C ILE A 155 4.92 7.11 0.68
N PHE A 156 5.06 7.23 -0.63
CA PHE A 156 4.74 8.42 -1.40
C PHE A 156 3.26 8.83 -1.34
N LYS A 157 2.33 7.87 -1.26
CA LYS A 157 0.91 8.21 -1.02
C LYS A 157 0.71 8.84 0.37
N ILE A 158 1.58 8.51 1.32
CA ILE A 158 1.56 9.08 2.67
C ILE A 158 1.98 10.55 2.65
N LEU A 159 3.03 10.92 1.92
CA LEU A 159 3.53 12.31 1.92
C LEU A 159 2.50 13.30 1.38
N ALA A 160 1.74 12.91 0.36
CA ALA A 160 0.64 13.72 -0.16
C ALA A 160 -0.48 13.91 0.90
N ILE A 161 -0.81 12.86 1.65
CA ILE A 161 -1.84 12.91 2.71
C ILE A 161 -1.32 13.69 3.92
N ILE A 162 -0.11 13.41 4.41
CA ILE A 162 0.51 14.12 5.53
C ILE A 162 0.59 15.61 5.22
N PHE A 163 0.98 16.00 4.00
CA PHE A 163 1.01 17.40 3.61
C PHE A 163 -0.36 18.06 3.74
N VAL A 164 -1.43 17.38 3.28
CA VAL A 164 -2.81 17.85 3.45
C VAL A 164 -3.16 17.97 4.94
N TYR A 165 -2.89 16.95 5.76
CA TYR A 165 -3.27 16.94 7.18
C TYR A 165 -2.42 17.87 8.06
N SER A 166 -1.21 18.21 7.65
CA SER A 166 -0.30 19.06 8.42
C SER A 166 -0.55 20.55 8.20
N ASP A 167 -1.21 20.92 7.08
CA ASP A 167 -1.56 22.31 6.75
C ASP A 167 -3.10 22.54 6.83
N PRO A 168 -3.59 23.24 7.86
CA PRO A 168 -5.02 23.52 8.01
C PRO A 168 -5.61 24.35 6.84
N ALA A 169 -4.79 25.11 6.10
CA ALA A 169 -5.24 25.89 4.94
C ALA A 169 -5.48 25.03 3.68
N VAL A 170 -4.88 23.83 3.61
CA VAL A 170 -5.08 22.86 2.53
C VAL A 170 -6.29 21.97 2.82
N LEU A 171 -6.49 21.56 4.09
CA LEU A 171 -7.71 20.88 4.54
C LEU A 171 -8.97 21.69 4.24
N HIS A 172 -9.00 22.98 4.60
CA HIS A 172 -10.18 23.82 4.41
C HIS A 172 -10.58 24.02 2.94
N ARG A 173 -9.61 24.11 2.02
CA ARG A 173 -9.89 24.28 0.59
C ARG A 173 -10.48 23.04 -0.08
N ARG A 174 -10.08 21.84 0.35
CA ARG A 174 -10.55 20.57 -0.24
C ARG A 174 -11.95 20.19 0.24
N PHE A 175 -12.28 20.47 1.51
CA PHE A 175 -13.59 20.15 2.08
C PHE A 175 -14.65 21.23 1.85
N SER A 176 -14.28 22.41 1.34
CA SER A 176 -15.22 23.52 1.07
C SER A 176 -15.74 23.56 -0.38
N SER A 177 -15.18 22.80 -1.32
CA SER A 177 -15.48 22.96 -2.76
C SER A 177 -16.37 21.87 -3.37
N ASP A 178 -16.51 20.70 -2.74
CA ASP A 178 -17.06 19.51 -3.42
C ASP A 178 -18.37 18.98 -2.81
N TYR A 179 -19.17 19.85 -2.18
CA TYR A 179 -20.58 19.54 -1.89
C TYR A 179 -21.50 20.42 -2.75
N VAL A 180 -21.34 20.29 -4.07
CA VAL A 180 -22.36 20.72 -5.03
C VAL A 180 -22.63 19.53 -5.96
N ASP A 181 -23.89 19.13 -5.92
CA ASP A 181 -24.63 18.19 -6.74
C ASP A 181 -24.11 17.92 -8.17
N GLY A 182 -24.06 16.64 -8.56
CA GLY A 182 -24.16 16.21 -9.96
C GLY A 182 -22.93 16.31 -10.88
N GLN A 183 -22.59 15.18 -11.51
CA GLN A 183 -21.72 14.98 -12.69
C GLN A 183 -20.20 15.06 -12.49
N ILE A 184 -19.56 13.88 -12.44
CA ILE A 184 -18.13 13.72 -12.70
C ILE A 184 -17.95 13.72 -14.23
N ASP A 185 -17.48 14.84 -14.79
CA ASP A 185 -16.97 14.89 -16.15
C ASP A 185 -15.63 14.14 -16.22
N VAL A 186 -15.66 12.95 -16.83
CA VAL A 186 -14.46 12.20 -17.19
C VAL A 186 -13.87 12.84 -18.43
N GLN A 187 -12.95 13.79 -18.27
CA GLN A 187 -12.17 14.27 -19.41
C GLN A 187 -11.17 13.18 -19.85
N GLU A 188 -11.54 12.51 -20.94
CA GLU A 188 -10.65 11.75 -21.83
C GLU A 188 -9.54 12.67 -22.36
N SER A 189 -8.42 12.75 -21.64
CA SER A 189 -7.17 13.22 -22.24
C SER A 189 -6.06 12.27 -21.82
N GLY A 190 -5.65 11.42 -22.78
CA GLY A 190 -4.55 10.46 -22.66
C GLY A 190 -3.15 11.11 -22.56
N GLN A 191 -3.05 12.26 -21.90
CA GLN A 191 -1.78 12.90 -21.59
C GLN A 191 -1.53 12.85 -20.09
N TRP A 192 -0.58 11.99 -19.71
CA TRP A 192 0.02 12.01 -18.38
C TRP A 192 0.69 13.38 -18.17
N LYS A 193 -0.01 14.30 -17.47
CA LYS A 193 0.65 15.49 -16.94
C LYS A 193 1.75 15.02 -16.00
N LYS A 194 2.97 15.51 -16.19
CA LYS A 194 4.13 15.28 -15.30
C LYS A 194 3.80 15.89 -13.92
N THR A 195 3.10 15.14 -13.08
CA THR A 195 2.77 15.51 -11.71
C THR A 195 3.54 14.61 -10.76
N TRP A 196 4.87 14.74 -10.74
CA TRP A 196 5.74 14.09 -9.76
C TRP A 196 6.82 15.05 -9.29
#